data_AF-A0A7V0PRH1-F1
#
_entry.id   AF-A0A7V0PRH1-F1
#
_cell.length_a   1.000
_cell.length_b   1.000
_cell.length_c   1.000
_cell.angle_alpha   90.00
_cell.angle_beta   90.00
_cell.angle_gamma   90.00
#
_symmetry.space_group_name_H-M   'P 1'
#
loop_
_entity.id
_entity.type
_entity.pdbx_description
1 polymer ?
#
loop_
_entity_poly.entity_id
_entity_poly.type
_entity_poly.pdbx_seq_one_letter_code
_entity_poly.pdbx_strand_id
1 'polypeptide(L)'
;MKSEHLLEEFNKQIKYELESAYLYFAMEAYFHAENFSGMAQWMRVQTQEELAHAAKFFDFLITSNSRVELAELSGPRKDWKSPLDVFKAVYKHEQFVTSRINELYQLAQSENDYP
;
A
#
# COMPACT_ATOMS: atom_id res chain seq x y z
N MET A 1 -1.22 5.66 -23.43
CA MET A 1 -0.06 4.89 -22.94
C MET A 1 0.74 5.84 -22.08
N LYS A 2 1.03 5.46 -20.83
CA LYS A 2 1.72 6.33 -19.88
C LYS A 2 3.19 6.56 -20.29
N SER A 3 3.78 7.66 -19.85
CA SER A 3 5.24 7.85 -19.97
C SER A 3 5.96 6.76 -19.17
N GLU A 4 7.24 6.52 -19.49
CA GLU A 4 8.08 5.57 -18.76
C GLU A 4 8.16 5.94 -17.27
N HIS A 5 8.39 7.22 -16.96
CA HIS A 5 8.48 7.72 -15.60
C HIS A 5 7.18 7.55 -14.81
N LEU A 6 6.04 7.93 -15.39
CA LEU A 6 4.75 7.78 -14.73
C LEU A 6 4.39 6.30 -14.54
N LEU A 7 4.68 5.45 -15.52
CA LEU A 7 4.48 4.00 -15.40
C LEU A 7 5.30 3.40 -14.27
N GLU A 8 6.57 3.79 -14.12
CA GLU A 8 7.41 3.37 -13.00
C GLU A 8 6.80 3.77 -11.65
N GLU A 9 6.28 4.99 -11.52
CA GLU A 9 5.67 5.47 -10.27
C GLU A 9 4.36 4.74 -9.95
N PHE A 10 3.56 4.39 -10.96
CA PHE A 10 2.39 3.52 -10.77
C PHE A 10 2.78 2.10 -10.32
N ASN A 11 3.80 1.50 -10.92
CA ASN A 11 4.31 0.19 -10.50
C ASN A 11 4.85 0.23 -9.05
N LYS A 12 5.53 1.33 -8.67
CA LYS A 12 5.94 1.58 -7.27
C LYS A 12 4.73 1.72 -6.35
N GLN A 13 3.66 2.38 -6.77
CA GLN A 13 2.46 2.48 -5.95
C GLN A 13 1.83 1.10 -5.70
N ILE A 14 1.74 0.23 -6.70
CA ILE A 14 1.28 -1.16 -6.51
C ILE A 14 2.14 -1.88 -5.46
N LYS A 15 3.47 -1.72 -5.53
CA LYS A 15 4.38 -2.26 -4.52
C LYS A 15 4.05 -1.73 -3.12
N TYR A 16 3.85 -0.42 -2.96
CA TYR A 16 3.57 0.17 -1.66
C TYR A 16 2.24 -0.33 -1.08
N GLU A 17 1.17 -0.46 -1.87
CA GLU A 17 -0.10 -1.02 -1.38
C GLU A 17 0.05 -2.50 -0.96
N LEU A 18 0.83 -3.29 -1.71
CA LEU A 18 1.14 -4.68 -1.34
C LEU A 18 1.99 -4.77 -0.07
N GLU A 19 2.94 -3.84 0.13
CA GLU A 19 3.71 -3.73 1.36
C GLU A 19 2.82 -3.30 2.55
N SER A 20 1.85 -2.40 2.34
CA SER A 20 0.82 -2.06 3.33
C SER A 20 0.04 -3.29 3.75
N ALA A 21 -0.47 -4.07 2.78
CA ALA A 21 -1.18 -5.32 3.03
C ALA A 21 -0.31 -6.31 3.84
N TYR A 22 0.96 -6.46 3.48
CA TYR A 22 1.85 -7.38 4.19
C TYR A 22 2.20 -6.90 5.60
N LEU A 23 2.35 -5.58 5.80
CA LEU A 23 2.52 -4.97 7.11
C LEU A 23 1.31 -5.21 8.00
N TYR A 24 0.09 -5.06 7.46
CA TYR A 24 -1.15 -5.29 8.22
C TYR A 24 -1.35 -6.76 8.57
N PHE A 25 -0.92 -7.72 7.74
CA PHE A 25 -0.83 -9.12 8.16
C PHE A 25 0.14 -9.34 9.32
N ALA A 26 1.29 -8.67 9.33
CA ALA A 26 2.24 -8.79 10.43
C ALA A 26 1.67 -8.21 11.74
N MET A 27 0.93 -7.11 11.65
CA MET A 27 0.23 -6.50 12.79
C MET A 27 -0.93 -7.37 13.29
N GLU A 28 -1.69 -7.99 12.38
CA GLU A 28 -2.71 -8.99 12.74
C GLU A 28 -2.10 -10.15 13.51
N ALA A 29 -0.99 -10.70 13.03
CA ALA A 29 -0.28 -11.80 13.69
C ALA A 29 0.19 -11.40 15.10
N TYR A 30 0.73 -10.18 15.25
CA TYR A 30 1.09 -9.63 16.55
C TYR A 30 -0.12 -9.55 17.50
N PHE A 31 -1.24 -8.99 17.05
CA PHE A 31 -2.43 -8.88 17.90
C PHE A 31 -3.03 -10.23 18.29
N HIS A 32 -2.96 -11.24 17.41
CA HIS A 32 -3.34 -12.60 17.77
C HIS A 32 -2.42 -13.17 18.86
N ALA A 33 -1.11 -12.99 18.74
CA ALA A 33 -0.15 -13.46 19.75
C ALA A 33 -0.38 -12.82 21.13
N GLU A 34 -0.83 -11.56 21.15
CA GLU A 34 -1.13 -10.80 22.37
C GLU A 34 -2.59 -10.94 22.85
N ASN A 35 -3.39 -11.83 22.24
CA ASN A 35 -4.82 -12.06 22.55
C ASN A 35 -5.76 -10.85 22.33
N PHE A 36 -5.42 -9.92 21.44
CA PHE A 36 -6.26 -8.77 21.05
C PHE A 36 -7.08 -9.04 19.78
N SER A 37 -8.02 -10.00 19.85
CA SER A 37 -8.77 -10.49 18.68
C SER A 37 -9.52 -9.40 17.89
N GLY A 38 -10.09 -8.39 18.56
CA GLY A 38 -10.77 -7.28 17.88
C GLY A 38 -9.83 -6.41 17.04
N MET A 39 -8.62 -6.15 17.54
CA MET A 39 -7.60 -5.40 16.80
C MET A 39 -7.00 -6.23 15.66
N ALA A 40 -6.82 -7.54 15.88
CA ALA A 40 -6.41 -8.46 14.83
C ALA A 40 -7.42 -8.49 13.67
N GLN A 41 -8.72 -8.58 13.99
CA GLN A 41 -9.77 -8.54 12.97
C GLN A 41 -9.79 -7.20 12.21
N TRP A 42 -9.56 -6.08 12.89
CA TRP A 42 -9.44 -4.79 12.22
C TRP A 42 -8.27 -4.78 11.22
N MET A 43 -7.09 -5.29 11.61
CA MET A 43 -5.93 -5.41 10.71
C MET A 43 -6.21 -6.34 9.51
N ARG A 44 -6.97 -7.42 9.70
CA ARG A 44 -7.42 -8.29 8.60
C ARG A 44 -8.26 -7.53 7.57
N VAL A 45 -9.18 -6.67 8.03
CA VAL A 45 -10.01 -5.84 7.15
C VAL A 45 -9.14 -4.84 6.40
N GLN A 46 -8.24 -4.12 7.08
CA GLN A 46 -7.32 -3.19 6.41
C GLN A 46 -6.44 -3.89 5.38
N THR A 47 -5.96 -5.10 5.68
CA THR A 47 -5.19 -5.87 4.70
C THR A 47 -5.98 -6.13 3.41
N GLN A 48 -7.28 -6.42 3.52
CA GLN A 48 -8.14 -6.61 2.35
C GLN A 48 -8.36 -5.31 1.57
N GLU A 49 -8.47 -4.17 2.27
CA GLU A 49 -8.57 -2.86 1.64
C GLU A 49 -7.31 -2.54 0.83
N GLU A 50 -6.12 -2.78 1.38
CA GLU A 50 -4.86 -2.52 0.67
C GLU A 50 -4.64 -3.44 -0.53
N LEU A 51 -5.05 -4.71 -0.44
CA LEU A 51 -5.06 -5.60 -1.60
C LEU A 51 -6.01 -5.09 -2.70
N ALA A 52 -7.15 -4.52 -2.31
CA ALA A 52 -8.06 -3.90 -3.26
C ALA A 52 -7.49 -2.60 -3.85
N HIS A 53 -6.72 -1.81 -3.09
CA HIS A 53 -5.99 -0.65 -3.60
C HIS A 53 -4.95 -1.07 -4.65
N ALA A 54 -4.10 -2.05 -4.33
CA ALA A 54 -3.12 -2.61 -5.24
C ALA A 54 -3.76 -3.09 -6.55
N ALA A 55 -4.87 -3.84 -6.46
CA ALA A 55 -5.60 -4.35 -7.60
C ALA A 55 -6.16 -3.22 -8.49
N LYS A 56 -6.68 -2.14 -7.91
CA LYS A 56 -7.18 -0.98 -8.68
C LYS A 56 -6.08 -0.34 -9.52
N PHE A 57 -4.90 -0.13 -8.95
CA PHE A 57 -3.76 0.41 -9.70
C PHE A 57 -3.28 -0.55 -10.79
N PHE A 58 -3.21 -1.84 -10.47
CA PHE A 58 -2.86 -2.90 -11.42
C PHE A 58 -3.82 -2.90 -12.63
N ASP A 59 -5.13 -2.91 -12.38
CA ASP A 59 -6.15 -2.92 -13.43
C ASP A 59 -6.17 -1.62 -14.24
N PHE A 60 -5.89 -0.48 -13.60
CA PHE A 60 -5.78 0.81 -14.29
C PHE A 60 -4.62 0.84 -15.29
N LEU A 61 -3.47 0.26 -14.94
CA LEU A 61 -2.36 0.12 -15.87
C LEU A 61 -2.72 -0.77 -17.08
N ILE A 62 -3.40 -1.89 -16.84
CA ILE A 62 -3.83 -2.80 -17.91
C ILE A 62 -4.82 -2.10 -18.86
N THR A 63 -5.84 -1.45 -18.31
CA THR A 63 -6.87 -0.75 -19.10
C THR A 63 -6.30 0.44 -19.88
N SER A 64 -5.22 1.06 -19.41
CA SER A 64 -4.46 2.08 -20.15
C SER A 64 -3.44 1.53 -21.16
N ASN A 65 -3.47 0.21 -21.40
CA ASN A 65 -2.57 -0.53 -22.29
C ASN A 65 -1.08 -0.37 -21.92
N SER A 66 -0.81 -0.26 -20.62
CA SER A 66 0.53 -0.21 -20.04
C SER A 66 0.95 -1.57 -19.49
N ARG A 67 2.25 -1.86 -19.48
CA ARG A 67 2.78 -3.13 -18.94
C ARG A 67 3.00 -3.01 -17.43
N VAL A 68 2.37 -3.88 -16.65
CA VAL A 68 2.58 -3.95 -15.20
C VAL A 68 3.87 -4.71 -14.89
N GLU A 69 4.68 -4.15 -14.00
CA GLU A 69 5.89 -4.79 -13.48
C GLU A 69 5.85 -4.80 -11.95
N LEU A 70 5.69 -5.99 -11.38
CA LEU A 70 5.64 -6.17 -9.92
C LEU A 70 7.06 -6.21 -9.36
N ALA A 71 7.32 -5.31 -8.41
CA ALA A 71 8.60 -5.23 -7.73
C ALA A 71 8.68 -6.17 -6.52
N GLU A 72 9.92 -6.41 -6.05
CA GLU A 72 10.16 -7.15 -4.82
C GLU A 72 9.55 -6.41 -3.61
N LEU A 73 8.91 -7.17 -2.72
CA LEU A 73 8.32 -6.64 -1.49
C LEU A 73 9.35 -6.69 -0.36
N SER A 74 9.51 -5.58 0.35
CA SER A 74 10.28 -5.59 1.60
C SER A 74 9.52 -6.33 2.69
N GLY A 75 10.27 -7.04 3.55
CA GLY A 75 9.67 -7.76 4.68
C GLY A 75 9.13 -6.80 5.75
N PRO A 76 7.97 -7.09 6.37
CA PRO A 76 7.38 -6.21 7.35
C PRO A 76 8.14 -6.26 8.68
N ARG A 77 8.03 -5.18 9.45
CA ARG A 77 8.39 -5.17 10.87
C ARG A 77 7.63 -6.29 11.59
N LYS A 78 8.27 -6.94 12.57
CA LYS A 78 7.71 -8.11 13.27
C LYS A 78 7.38 -7.86 14.74
N ASP A 79 7.96 -6.85 15.36
CA ASP A 79 7.87 -6.63 16.81
C ASP A 79 7.34 -5.25 17.15
N TRP A 80 6.32 -5.19 18.01
CA TRP A 80 5.76 -3.96 18.57
C TRP A 80 5.69 -4.02 20.08
N LYS A 81 5.86 -2.87 20.74
CA LYS A 81 5.89 -2.80 22.21
C LYS A 81 4.52 -2.78 22.86
N SER A 82 3.50 -2.34 22.12
CA SER A 82 2.12 -2.22 22.59
C SER A 82 1.18 -1.97 21.42
N PRO A 83 -0.15 -2.12 21.61
CA PRO A 83 -1.13 -1.69 20.62
C PRO A 83 -0.96 -0.22 20.16
N LEU A 84 -0.58 0.68 21.06
CA LEU A 84 -0.34 2.08 20.72
C LEU A 84 0.86 2.24 19.76
N ASP A 85 1.91 1.43 19.92
CA ASP A 85 3.06 1.43 19.01
C ASP A 85 2.65 0.93 17.61
N VAL A 86 1.78 -0.08 17.54
CA VAL A 86 1.20 -0.55 16.28
C VAL A 86 0.44 0.56 15.57
N PHE A 87 -0.54 1.18 16.24
CA PHE A 87 -1.37 2.21 15.60
C PHE A 87 -0.59 3.48 15.25
N LYS A 88 0.46 3.83 15.99
CA LYS A 88 1.40 4.89 15.58
C LYS A 88 2.17 4.53 14.31
N ALA A 89 2.57 3.27 14.17
CA ALA A 89 3.21 2.78 12.95
C ALA A 89 2.25 2.81 11.76
N VAL A 90 1.00 2.35 11.93
CA VAL A 90 -0.07 2.45 10.92
C VAL A 90 -0.27 3.91 10.50
N TYR A 91 -0.48 4.81 11.45
CA TYR A 91 -0.73 6.22 11.13
C TYR A 91 0.41 6.86 10.33
N LYS A 92 1.66 6.60 10.73
CA LYS A 92 2.82 7.10 9.99
C LYS A 92 2.91 6.49 8.59
N HIS A 93 2.59 5.20 8.46
CA HIS A 93 2.58 4.50 7.17
C HIS A 93 1.52 5.08 6.24
N GLU A 94 0.30 5.31 6.72
CA GLU A 94 -0.80 5.92 5.96
C GLU A 94 -0.47 7.35 5.50
N GLN A 95 0.20 8.14 6.34
CA GLN A 95 0.69 9.46 5.94
C GLN A 95 1.70 9.37 4.78
N PHE A 96 2.57 8.36 4.78
CA PHE A 96 3.50 8.11 3.70
C PHE A 96 2.78 7.67 2.42
N VAL A 97 1.88 6.68 2.49
CA VAL A 97 1.09 6.24 1.32
C VAL A 97 0.32 7.41 0.73
N THR A 98 -0.31 8.25 1.57
CA THR A 98 -1.01 9.46 1.13
C THR A 98 -0.08 10.45 0.41
N SER A 99 1.15 10.67 0.91
CA SER A 99 2.08 11.57 0.24
C SER A 99 2.48 11.05 -1.14
N ARG A 100 2.64 9.73 -1.28
CA ARG A 100 2.93 9.09 -2.57
C ARG A 100 1.80 9.23 -3.58
N ILE A 101 0.53 9.15 -3.14
CA ILE A 101 -0.63 9.45 -3.99
C ILE A 101 -0.60 10.90 -4.49
N ASN A 102 -0.30 11.86 -3.60
CA ASN A 102 -0.21 13.27 -3.99
C ASN A 102 0.91 13.52 -5.01
N GLU A 103 2.07 12.89 -4.81
CA GLU A 103 3.20 12.95 -5.73
C GLU A 103 2.85 12.35 -7.11
N LEU A 104 2.21 11.17 -7.12
CA LEU A 104 1.76 10.51 -8.35
C LEU A 104 0.73 11.36 -9.11
N TYR A 105 -0.20 11.97 -8.39
CA TYR A 105 -1.20 12.88 -8.97
C TYR A 105 -0.55 14.14 -9.56
N GLN A 106 0.39 14.74 -8.83
CA GLN A 106 1.14 15.90 -9.32
C GLN A 106 1.94 15.55 -10.59
N LEU A 107 2.56 14.37 -10.63
CA LEU A 107 3.29 13.91 -11.80
C LEU A 107 2.36 13.76 -13.01
N ALA A 108 1.23 13.07 -12.85
CA ALA A 108 0.24 12.91 -13.91
C ALA A 108 -0.23 14.27 -14.48
N GLN A 109 -0.50 15.25 -13.61
CA GLN A 109 -0.82 16.61 -14.06
C GLN A 109 0.31 17.27 -14.85
N SER A 110 1.56 17.16 -14.36
CA SER A 110 2.72 17.79 -15.00
C SER A 110 3.01 17.22 -16.39
N GLU A 111 2.63 15.96 -16.61
CA GLU A 111 2.78 15.26 -17.90
C GLU A 111 1.54 15.33 -18.78
N ASN A 112 0.48 16.03 -18.35
CA ASN A 112 -0.82 16.10 -19.02
C ASN A 112 -1.46 14.70 -19.24
N ASP A 113 -1.20 13.74 -18.34
CA ASP A 113 -1.83 12.42 -18.33
C ASP A 113 -3.22 12.54 -17.66
N TYR A 114 -4.22 12.83 -18.48
CA TYR A 114 -5.61 12.91 -18.07
C TYR A 114 -6.33 11.55 -18.27
N PRO A 115 -7.40 11.27 -17.50
CA PRO A 115 -8.18 10.03 -17.62
C PRO A 115 -8.75 9.77 -19.02
#